data_AF-A0A2N2GWI6-F1
#
_entry.id   AF-A0A2N2GWI6-F1
#
_cell.length_a   1.000
_cell.length_b   1.000
_cell.length_c   1.000
_cell.angle_alpha   90.00
_cell.angle_beta   90.00
_cell.angle_gamma   90.00
#
_symmetry.space_group_name_H-M   'P 1'
#
loop_
_entity.id
_entity.type
_entity.pdbx_description
1 polymer ?
#
loop_
_entity_poly.entity_id
_entity_poly.type
_entity_poly.pdbx_seq_one_letter_code
_entity_poly.pdbx_strand_id
1 'polypeptide(L)'
;MTFLLACSQKKDNTPAPGPGPDMTPPAMQPEPEMAPEPAMTPEPAMAPDPKTATPPVAPGALLEIPPDATVVETPLWHQTFTLEGKKYIALNSSRYKESKDLKGYTAPIELAAIFDEAGTIVRVMVVTHKETPEFMERIVKEWLPKLADLKKDKPIVGEGGIDALSEATVSTTAMTKTIDEMRKLAFTQILKIELPATPATPAAEDMAAPAADDMAAAPADMK
;
A
#
# COMPACT_ATOMS: atom_id res chain seq x y z
N MET A 1 -11.47 40.40 55.20
CA MET A 1 -11.88 41.50 54.29
C MET A 1 -13.37 41.38 54.08
N THR A 2 -14.11 42.28 54.73
CA THR A 2 -15.57 42.34 54.82
C THR A 2 -16.13 42.92 53.53
N PHE A 3 -17.03 42.21 52.84
CA PHE A 3 -17.84 42.80 51.78
C PHE A 3 -19.21 43.18 52.35
N LEU A 4 -19.43 44.49 52.41
CA LEU A 4 -20.67 45.13 52.84
C LEU A 4 -21.69 45.14 51.70
N LEU A 5 -22.89 44.74 52.09
CA LEU A 5 -24.16 44.76 51.35
C LEU A 5 -24.61 46.21 51.10
N ALA A 6 -25.11 46.52 49.90
CA ALA A 6 -25.99 47.66 49.67
C ALA A 6 -27.04 47.32 48.62
N CYS A 7 -28.29 47.23 49.07
CA CYS A 7 -29.50 47.12 48.26
C CYS A 7 -29.74 48.40 47.45
N SER A 8 -30.28 48.25 46.24
CA SER A 8 -31.12 49.30 45.65
C SER A 8 -32.21 48.68 44.77
N GLN A 9 -33.45 48.99 45.14
CA GLN A 9 -34.65 48.61 44.41
C GLN A 9 -34.78 49.39 43.09
N LYS A 10 -35.59 48.85 42.18
CA LYS A 10 -36.82 49.46 41.63
C LYS A 10 -36.88 49.43 40.09
N LYS A 11 -37.74 48.55 39.55
CA LYS A 11 -38.96 48.90 38.78
C LYS A 11 -39.48 47.66 38.06
N ASP A 12 -40.70 47.27 38.42
CA ASP A 12 -41.65 46.57 37.56
C ASP A 12 -41.68 47.21 36.16
N ASN A 13 -41.50 46.37 35.15
CA ASN A 13 -42.04 46.63 33.82
C ASN A 13 -42.18 45.28 33.11
N THR A 14 -43.38 44.72 33.15
CA THR A 14 -43.77 43.53 32.40
C THR A 14 -44.05 43.96 30.95
N PRO A 15 -43.28 43.50 29.94
CA PRO A 15 -43.70 43.62 28.55
C PRO A 15 -44.70 42.50 28.23
N ALA A 16 -45.76 42.86 27.50
CA ALA A 16 -46.84 42.00 27.06
C ALA A 16 -46.36 40.72 26.31
N PRO A 17 -47.18 39.65 26.28
CA PRO A 17 -46.90 38.49 25.44
C PRO A 17 -46.87 38.91 23.97
N GLY A 18 -45.76 38.64 23.30
CA GLY A 18 -45.62 38.82 21.85
C GLY A 18 -46.54 37.87 21.08
N PRO A 19 -46.90 38.22 19.82
CA PRO A 19 -47.77 37.39 18.99
C PRO A 19 -47.10 36.04 18.71
N GLY A 20 -47.90 34.96 18.77
CA GLY A 20 -47.44 33.61 18.46
C GLY A 20 -46.95 33.48 17.02
N PRO A 21 -46.18 32.41 16.72
CA PRO A 21 -45.64 32.19 15.39
C PRO A 21 -46.77 32.04 14.37
N ASP A 22 -46.69 32.86 13.34
CA ASP A 22 -47.56 32.89 12.17
C ASP A 22 -47.39 31.56 11.40
N MET A 23 -48.38 30.67 11.52
CA MET A 23 -48.43 29.39 10.81
C MET A 23 -49.03 29.58 9.41
N THR A 24 -48.45 30.50 8.64
CA THR A 24 -48.74 30.61 7.20
C THR A 24 -47.93 29.55 6.46
N PRO A 25 -48.56 28.60 5.74
CA PRO A 25 -47.83 27.64 4.93
C PRO A 25 -47.06 28.35 3.80
N PRO A 26 -45.84 27.91 3.47
CA PRO A 26 -45.05 28.55 2.43
C PRO A 26 -45.78 28.43 1.08
N ALA A 27 -45.94 29.56 0.41
CA ALA A 27 -46.40 29.61 -0.96
C ALA A 27 -45.43 28.80 -1.83
N MET A 28 -45.95 27.82 -2.58
CA MET A 28 -45.19 27.10 -3.60
C MET A 28 -44.64 28.12 -4.60
N GLN A 29 -43.32 28.27 -4.62
CA GLN A 29 -42.65 28.97 -5.71
C GLN A 29 -42.77 28.08 -6.96
N PRO A 30 -43.14 28.63 -8.13
CA PRO A 30 -43.05 27.87 -9.38
C PRO A 30 -41.59 27.48 -9.63
N GLU A 31 -41.38 26.24 -10.05
CA GLU A 31 -40.08 25.71 -10.43
C GLU A 31 -39.40 26.63 -11.47
N PRO A 32 -38.08 26.89 -11.34
CA PRO A 32 -37.36 27.63 -12.37
C PRO A 32 -37.32 26.79 -13.65
N GLU A 33 -37.86 27.34 -14.74
CA GLU A 33 -37.72 26.77 -16.08
C GLU A 33 -36.23 26.59 -16.42
N MET A 34 -35.82 25.36 -16.68
CA MET A 34 -34.50 25.03 -17.21
C MET A 34 -34.29 25.76 -18.54
N ALA A 35 -33.40 26.75 -18.54
CA ALA A 35 -32.83 27.25 -19.77
C ALA A 35 -32.03 26.12 -20.45
N PRO A 36 -32.14 25.93 -21.78
CA PRO A 36 -31.34 24.94 -22.47
C PRO A 36 -29.85 25.30 -22.37
N GLU A 37 -29.04 24.31 -21.99
CA GLU A 37 -27.58 24.45 -21.94
C GLU A 37 -27.04 24.89 -23.32
N PRO A 38 -26.23 25.96 -23.39
CA PRO A 38 -25.51 26.28 -24.62
C PRO A 38 -24.41 25.24 -24.84
N ALA A 39 -24.55 24.45 -25.91
CA ALA A 39 -23.49 23.60 -26.43
C ALA A 39 -22.28 24.46 -26.79
N MET A 40 -21.22 24.41 -25.97
CA MET A 40 -19.93 24.99 -26.30
C MET A 40 -18.95 23.91 -26.77
N THR A 41 -18.44 24.20 -27.96
CA THR A 41 -17.45 23.52 -28.80
C THR A 41 -16.19 23.02 -28.08
N PRO A 42 -15.52 21.97 -28.61
CA PRO A 42 -14.24 21.53 -28.09
C PRO A 42 -13.18 22.62 -28.23
N GLU A 43 -12.52 22.91 -27.12
CA GLU A 43 -11.36 23.80 -27.02
C GLU A 43 -10.20 23.25 -27.88
N PRO A 44 -9.53 24.08 -28.70
CA PRO A 44 -8.38 23.64 -29.48
C PRO A 44 -7.21 23.33 -28.56
N ALA A 45 -6.69 22.10 -28.67
CA ALA A 45 -5.55 21.60 -27.90
C ALA A 45 -4.36 22.56 -27.96
N MET A 46 -3.98 23.07 -26.79
CA MET A 46 -2.72 23.76 -26.56
C MET A 46 -1.58 22.76 -26.80
N ALA A 47 -0.81 22.99 -27.86
CA ALA A 47 0.43 22.26 -28.12
C ALA A 47 1.45 22.60 -27.01
N PRO A 48 2.14 21.61 -26.41
CA PRO A 48 3.23 21.91 -25.49
C PRO A 48 4.50 22.32 -26.25
N ASP A 49 5.12 23.42 -25.82
CA ASP A 49 6.43 23.90 -26.24
C ASP A 49 7.53 22.81 -26.15
N PRO A 50 8.45 22.72 -27.14
CA PRO A 50 9.54 21.75 -27.12
C PRO A 50 10.82 22.35 -26.51
N LYS A 51 11.02 22.17 -25.20
CA LYS A 51 12.34 22.22 -24.54
C LYS A 51 12.13 21.80 -23.08
N THR A 52 12.54 20.61 -22.67
CA THR A 52 13.95 20.30 -22.40
C THR A 52 14.10 18.78 -22.43
N ALA A 53 15.08 18.32 -23.20
CA ALA A 53 15.47 16.93 -23.28
C ALA A 53 16.02 16.46 -21.92
N THR A 54 15.18 15.78 -21.16
CA THR A 54 15.62 14.66 -20.34
C THR A 54 15.31 13.41 -21.17
N PRO A 55 16.24 12.48 -21.42
CA PRO A 55 15.86 11.22 -22.04
C PRO A 55 14.78 10.58 -21.16
N PRO A 56 13.60 10.24 -21.71
CA PRO A 56 12.66 9.44 -20.96
C PRO A 56 13.32 8.09 -20.75
N VAL A 57 13.78 7.80 -19.53
CA VAL A 57 13.84 6.43 -19.08
C VAL A 57 12.39 5.98 -19.12
N ALA A 58 12.02 5.24 -20.16
CA ALA A 58 10.66 4.82 -20.41
C ALA A 58 10.13 4.12 -19.15
N PRO A 59 9.11 4.67 -18.47
CA PRO A 59 8.44 3.94 -17.43
C PRO A 59 7.64 2.82 -18.11
N GLY A 60 8.08 1.57 -17.92
CA GLY A 60 7.29 0.42 -18.35
C GLY A 60 7.59 -0.12 -19.73
N ALA A 61 8.87 -0.25 -20.12
CA ALA A 61 9.18 -1.43 -20.93
C ALA A 61 8.83 -2.63 -20.06
N LEU A 62 7.74 -3.32 -20.42
CA LEU A 62 7.41 -4.63 -19.89
C LEU A 62 8.64 -5.49 -20.20
N LEU A 63 9.55 -5.62 -19.23
CA LEU A 63 10.61 -6.62 -19.26
C LEU A 63 9.87 -7.95 -19.17
N GLU A 64 9.32 -8.39 -20.30
CA GLU A 64 8.93 -9.76 -20.54
C GLU A 64 10.23 -10.56 -20.54
N ILE A 65 10.25 -11.63 -19.75
CA ILE A 65 11.34 -12.60 -19.79
C ILE A 65 11.31 -13.15 -21.22
N PRO A 66 12.32 -12.86 -22.04
CA PRO A 66 12.25 -13.17 -23.45
C PRO A 66 12.31 -14.70 -23.62
N PRO A 67 11.76 -15.26 -24.70
CA PRO A 67 11.64 -16.70 -24.87
C PRO A 67 13.00 -17.42 -25.00
N ASP A 68 14.08 -16.69 -25.29
CA ASP A 68 15.47 -17.16 -25.29
C ASP A 68 16.11 -17.18 -23.88
N ALA A 69 15.34 -16.85 -22.84
CA ALA A 69 15.80 -16.95 -21.47
C ALA A 69 16.25 -18.38 -21.16
N THR A 70 17.51 -18.51 -20.76
CA THR A 70 18.07 -19.78 -20.35
C THR A 70 17.61 -20.09 -18.93
N VAL A 71 16.85 -21.17 -18.79
CA VAL A 71 16.45 -21.71 -17.49
C VAL A 71 17.64 -22.46 -16.91
N VAL A 72 18.02 -22.11 -15.69
CA VAL A 72 19.09 -22.76 -14.94
C VAL A 72 18.49 -23.28 -13.65
N GLU A 73 18.64 -24.58 -13.39
CA GLU A 73 18.04 -25.24 -12.22
C GLU A 73 18.99 -25.33 -11.01
N THR A 74 20.30 -25.26 -11.24
CA THR A 74 21.32 -25.42 -10.20
C THR A 74 22.20 -24.17 -10.07
N PRO A 75 22.50 -23.68 -8.84
CA PRO A 75 22.11 -24.23 -7.53
C PRO A 75 20.66 -23.92 -7.12
N LEU A 76 20.02 -22.97 -7.79
CA LEU A 76 18.63 -22.59 -7.61
C LEU A 76 17.97 -22.45 -8.98
N TRP A 77 16.66 -22.68 -9.04
CA TRP A 77 15.88 -22.37 -10.24
C TRP A 77 15.93 -20.86 -10.50
N HIS A 78 16.41 -20.44 -11.66
CA HIS A 78 16.39 -19.06 -12.12
C HIS A 78 16.37 -19.02 -13.65
N GLN A 79 15.92 -17.90 -14.21
CA GLN A 79 15.99 -17.63 -15.64
C GLN A 79 17.01 -16.54 -15.87
N THR A 80 17.94 -16.76 -16.79
CA THR A 80 18.90 -15.73 -17.22
C THR A 80 18.59 -15.31 -18.64
N PHE A 81 18.67 -14.02 -18.92
CA PHE A 81 18.48 -13.48 -20.26
C PHE A 81 19.33 -12.24 -20.45
N THR A 82 19.58 -11.88 -21.72
CA THR A 82 20.34 -10.68 -22.06
C THR A 82 19.45 -9.72 -22.81
N LEU A 83 19.33 -8.49 -22.31
CA LEU A 83 18.62 -7.42 -22.99
C LEU A 83 19.59 -6.25 -23.19
N GLU A 84 19.70 -5.74 -24.42
CA GLU A 84 20.60 -4.62 -24.77
C GLU A 84 22.07 -4.84 -24.33
N GLY A 85 22.54 -6.09 -24.36
CA GLY A 85 23.90 -6.45 -23.94
C GLY A 85 24.13 -6.52 -22.43
N LYS A 86 23.08 -6.33 -21.61
CA LYS A 86 23.11 -6.52 -20.15
C LYS A 86 22.46 -7.84 -19.78
N LYS A 87 23.07 -8.58 -18.86
CA LYS A 87 22.50 -9.83 -18.35
C LYS A 87 21.60 -9.57 -17.15
N TYR A 88 20.49 -10.31 -17.12
CA TYR A 88 19.47 -10.25 -16.10
C TYR A 88 19.20 -11.64 -15.55
N ILE A 89 18.71 -11.68 -14.32
CA ILE A 89 18.35 -12.89 -13.60
C ILE A 89 16.94 -12.70 -13.06
N ALA A 90 16.02 -13.55 -13.50
CA ALA A 90 14.66 -13.63 -13.00
C ALA A 90 14.49 -14.83 -12.06
N LEU A 91 13.92 -14.56 -10.89
CA LEU A 91 13.55 -15.55 -9.89
C LEU A 91 12.02 -15.55 -9.75
N ASN A 92 11.43 -16.71 -9.46
CA ASN A 92 9.99 -16.85 -9.20
C ASN A 92 9.76 -17.46 -7.81
N SER A 93 9.00 -16.76 -6.97
CA SER A 93 8.79 -17.11 -5.57
C SER A 93 8.13 -18.49 -5.38
N SER A 94 7.32 -18.96 -6.33
CA SER A 94 6.67 -20.29 -6.29
C SER A 94 7.67 -21.46 -6.26
N ARG A 95 8.93 -21.21 -6.66
CA ARG A 95 9.99 -22.23 -6.73
C ARG A 95 10.79 -22.35 -5.43
N TYR A 96 10.66 -21.42 -4.49
CA TYR A 96 11.39 -21.43 -3.22
C TYR A 96 10.46 -21.76 -2.05
N LYS A 97 10.98 -22.48 -1.06
CA LYS A 97 10.16 -22.93 0.08
C LYS A 97 9.93 -21.78 1.06
N GLU A 98 10.97 -20.99 1.28
CA GLU A 98 11.02 -19.81 2.14
C GLU A 98 9.98 -18.76 1.75
N SER A 99 9.62 -18.71 0.47
CA SER A 99 8.56 -17.82 -0.05
C SER A 99 7.14 -18.37 0.11
N LYS A 100 6.96 -19.69 0.25
CA LYS A 100 5.63 -20.34 0.33
C LYS A 100 4.96 -20.15 1.68
N ASP A 101 5.74 -19.93 2.72
CA ASP A 101 5.26 -19.73 4.08
C ASP A 101 4.79 -18.28 4.31
N LEU A 102 5.13 -17.36 3.40
CA LEU A 102 4.70 -15.96 3.43
C LEU A 102 3.34 -15.81 2.74
N LYS A 103 2.28 -15.71 3.54
CA LYS A 103 0.90 -15.54 3.05
C LYS A 103 0.55 -14.05 2.96
N GLY A 104 -0.11 -13.66 1.86
CA GLY A 104 -0.83 -12.38 1.76
C GLY A 104 -2.11 -12.40 2.60
N TYR A 105 -2.96 -11.39 2.43
CA TYR A 105 -4.19 -11.28 3.22
C TYR A 105 -5.14 -12.47 3.02
N THR A 106 -5.33 -12.92 1.78
CA THR A 106 -6.30 -13.97 1.43
C THR A 106 -5.63 -15.29 1.04
N ALA A 107 -4.45 -15.22 0.42
CA ALA A 107 -3.73 -16.39 -0.10
C ALA A 107 -2.22 -16.09 -0.26
N PRO A 108 -1.39 -17.11 -0.53
CA PRO A 108 -0.03 -16.87 -1.00
C PRO A 108 -0.01 -16.00 -2.26
N ILE A 109 0.93 -15.05 -2.32
CA ILE A 109 1.14 -14.17 -3.47
C ILE A 109 2.41 -14.66 -4.18
N GLU A 110 2.27 -15.04 -5.44
CA GLU A 110 3.39 -15.44 -6.28
C GLU A 110 3.99 -14.22 -6.96
N LEU A 111 5.31 -14.06 -6.82
CA LEU A 111 6.07 -12.92 -7.32
C LEU A 111 7.18 -13.42 -8.24
N ALA A 112 7.46 -12.62 -9.28
CA ALA A 112 8.67 -12.74 -10.06
C ALA A 112 9.51 -11.47 -9.87
N ALA A 113 10.79 -11.63 -9.54
CA ALA A 113 11.72 -10.52 -9.37
C ALA A 113 12.88 -10.66 -10.35
N ILE A 114 13.21 -9.56 -11.01
CA ILE A 114 14.29 -9.47 -12.00
C ILE A 114 15.39 -8.61 -11.41
N PHE A 115 16.61 -9.15 -11.42
CA PHE A 115 17.82 -8.51 -10.92
C PHE A 115 18.83 -8.34 -12.06
N ASP A 116 19.62 -7.27 -11.99
CA ASP A 116 20.80 -7.11 -12.84
C ASP A 116 22.05 -7.79 -12.22
N GLU A 117 23.16 -7.84 -12.97
CA GLU A 117 24.44 -8.36 -12.46
C GLU A 117 25.07 -7.50 -11.36
N ALA A 118 24.66 -6.24 -11.23
CA ALA A 118 25.19 -5.32 -10.21
C ALA A 118 24.51 -5.49 -8.84
N GLY A 119 23.44 -6.29 -8.76
CA GLY A 119 22.63 -6.46 -7.55
C GLY A 119 21.59 -5.36 -7.38
N THR A 120 20.99 -4.89 -8.47
CA THR A 120 19.87 -3.94 -8.50
C THR A 120 18.58 -4.68 -8.84
N ILE A 121 17.49 -4.35 -8.15
CA ILE A 121 16.15 -4.79 -8.53
C ILE A 121 15.73 -3.99 -9.75
N VAL A 122 15.59 -4.66 -10.89
CA VAL A 122 15.16 -4.04 -12.14
C VAL A 122 13.64 -3.98 -12.18
N ARG A 123 12.98 -5.06 -11.75
CA ARG A 123 11.53 -5.17 -11.77
C ARG A 123 11.01 -6.22 -10.79
N VAL A 124 9.82 -5.99 -10.26
CA VAL A 124 9.03 -7.00 -9.55
C VAL A 124 7.64 -7.08 -10.20
N MET A 125 7.16 -8.29 -10.38
CA MET A 125 5.88 -8.60 -11.00
C MET A 125 5.08 -9.54 -10.10
N VAL A 126 3.76 -9.38 -10.10
CA VAL A 126 2.85 -10.33 -9.47
C VAL A 126 2.45 -11.34 -10.54
N VAL A 127 2.67 -12.62 -10.25
CA VAL A 127 2.37 -13.73 -11.16
C VAL A 127 0.98 -14.27 -10.88
N THR A 128 0.70 -14.57 -9.61
CA THR A 128 -0.57 -15.15 -9.15
C THR A 128 -0.94 -14.55 -7.80
N HIS A 129 -2.20 -14.18 -7.60
CA HIS A 129 -2.72 -13.73 -6.31
C HIS A 129 -4.21 -14.06 -6.18
N LYS A 130 -4.74 -13.98 -4.95
CA LYS A 130 -6.19 -13.99 -4.66
C LYS A 130 -6.65 -12.78 -3.83
N GLU A 131 -5.83 -11.72 -3.86
CA GLU A 131 -6.13 -10.45 -3.23
C GLU A 131 -7.27 -9.70 -3.93
N THR A 132 -7.92 -8.78 -3.21
CA THR A 132 -8.98 -7.92 -3.76
C THR A 132 -8.43 -7.11 -4.94
N PRO A 133 -9.10 -7.10 -6.10
CA PRO A 133 -8.61 -6.44 -7.31
C PRO A 133 -8.22 -4.97 -7.11
N GLU A 134 -9.07 -4.19 -6.42
CA GLU A 134 -8.86 -2.75 -6.19
C GLU A 134 -7.56 -2.46 -5.43
N PHE A 135 -7.21 -3.30 -4.45
CA PHE A 135 -5.95 -3.16 -3.73
C PHE A 135 -4.76 -3.57 -4.60
N MET A 136 -4.91 -4.59 -5.44
CA MET A 136 -3.83 -5.03 -6.33
C MET A 136 -3.52 -4.02 -7.42
N GLU A 137 -4.52 -3.35 -7.99
CA GLU A 137 -4.30 -2.25 -8.93
C GLU A 137 -3.45 -1.14 -8.31
N ARG A 138 -3.77 -0.74 -7.07
CA ARG A 138 -2.99 0.24 -6.32
C ARG A 138 -1.59 -0.27 -5.99
N ILE A 139 -1.45 -1.52 -5.55
CA ILE A 139 -0.13 -2.13 -5.30
C ILE A 139 0.72 -2.09 -6.56
N VAL A 140 0.18 -2.48 -7.71
CA VAL A 140 0.92 -2.54 -8.98
C VAL A 140 1.28 -1.15 -9.49
N LYS A 141 0.38 -0.18 -9.34
CA LYS A 141 0.57 1.18 -9.87
C LYS A 141 1.42 2.07 -8.96
N GLU A 142 1.25 1.97 -7.65
CA GLU A 142 1.81 2.93 -6.68
C GLU A 142 2.94 2.34 -5.85
N TRP A 143 2.88 1.05 -5.53
CA TRP A 143 3.79 0.43 -4.56
C TRP A 143 4.93 -0.36 -5.22
N LEU A 144 4.63 -1.25 -6.17
CA LEU A 144 5.63 -2.04 -6.90
C LEU A 144 6.73 -1.21 -7.56
N PRO A 145 6.44 -0.06 -8.19
CA PRO A 145 7.48 0.77 -8.81
C PRO A 145 8.52 1.28 -7.82
N LYS A 146 8.19 1.38 -6.51
CA LYS A 146 9.14 1.80 -5.47
C LYS A 146 10.29 0.80 -5.25
N LEU A 147 10.10 -0.44 -5.70
CA LEU A 147 11.10 -1.50 -5.60
C LEU A 147 12.09 -1.47 -6.77
N ALA A 148 11.74 -0.82 -7.88
CA ALA A 148 12.64 -0.67 -9.02
C ALA A 148 13.85 0.20 -8.62
N ASP A 149 14.99 -0.09 -9.25
CA ASP A 149 16.27 0.59 -9.07
C ASP A 149 16.88 0.51 -7.66
N LEU A 150 16.31 -0.31 -6.77
CA LEU A 150 16.88 -0.56 -5.44
C LEU A 150 18.15 -1.42 -5.56
N LYS A 151 19.28 -0.81 -5.17
CA LYS A 151 20.60 -1.44 -5.17
C LYS A 151 20.81 -2.34 -3.94
N LYS A 152 21.85 -3.19 -4.02
CA LYS A 152 22.26 -4.14 -2.99
C LYS A 152 22.50 -3.57 -1.59
N ASP A 153 22.78 -2.29 -1.48
CA ASP A 153 23.07 -1.63 -0.19
C ASP A 153 21.81 -1.05 0.47
N LYS A 154 20.70 -0.94 -0.27
CA LYS A 154 19.46 -0.34 0.22
C LYS A 154 18.61 -1.39 0.94
N PRO A 155 18.25 -1.20 2.22
CA PRO A 155 17.30 -2.10 2.88
C PRO A 155 15.93 -2.01 2.20
N ILE A 156 15.21 -3.13 2.20
CA ILE A 156 13.83 -3.24 1.73
C ILE A 156 12.86 -3.49 2.88
N VAL A 157 13.30 -4.16 3.93
CA VAL A 157 12.55 -4.38 5.18
C VAL A 157 13.18 -3.54 6.31
N GLY A 158 12.35 -3.09 7.25
CA GLY A 158 12.80 -2.39 8.46
C GLY A 158 13.07 -0.89 8.27
N GLU A 159 13.89 -0.31 9.14
CA GLU A 159 14.22 1.12 9.10
C GLU A 159 14.90 1.49 7.79
N GLY A 160 14.38 2.54 7.13
CA GLY A 160 14.86 2.94 5.81
C GLY A 160 14.47 1.97 4.68
N GLY A 161 13.63 0.97 4.95
CA GLY A 161 13.03 0.06 3.97
C GLY A 161 11.91 0.72 3.15
N ILE A 162 11.13 -0.11 2.47
CA ILE A 162 9.94 0.34 1.72
C ILE A 162 8.72 0.26 2.63
N ASP A 163 8.03 1.39 2.78
CA ASP A 163 6.80 1.46 3.56
C ASP A 163 5.70 0.59 2.94
N ALA A 164 4.93 -0.05 3.80
CA ALA A 164 3.72 -0.78 3.40
C ALA A 164 2.67 0.19 2.83
N LEU A 165 1.84 -0.30 1.91
CA LEU A 165 0.73 0.48 1.36
C LEU A 165 -0.44 0.47 2.35
N SER A 166 -0.95 1.65 2.71
CA SER A 166 -2.14 1.78 3.54
C SER A 166 -3.32 1.01 2.94
N GLU A 167 -4.10 0.33 3.79
CA GLU A 167 -5.22 -0.53 3.42
C GLU A 167 -4.83 -1.85 2.72
N ALA A 168 -3.56 -2.00 2.33
CA ALA A 168 -2.99 -3.24 1.81
C ALA A 168 -1.72 -3.65 2.58
N THR A 169 -1.67 -3.31 3.89
CA THR A 169 -0.48 -3.46 4.72
C THR A 169 -0.02 -4.90 4.83
N VAL A 170 -0.94 -5.84 5.03
CA VAL A 170 -0.62 -7.28 5.20
C VAL A 170 0.03 -7.82 3.91
N SER A 171 -0.59 -7.55 2.77
CA SER A 171 -0.17 -8.05 1.47
C SER A 171 1.15 -7.43 1.04
N THR A 172 1.30 -6.11 1.18
CA THR A 172 2.57 -5.43 0.85
C THR A 172 3.70 -5.82 1.79
N THR A 173 3.44 -6.03 3.09
CA THR A 173 4.45 -6.54 4.03
C THR A 173 4.91 -7.96 3.66
N ALA A 174 3.98 -8.84 3.29
CA ALA A 174 4.31 -10.19 2.83
C ALA A 174 5.16 -10.13 1.56
N MET A 175 4.76 -9.31 0.59
CA MET A 175 5.52 -9.11 -0.65
C MET A 175 6.94 -8.59 -0.39
N THR A 176 7.12 -7.59 0.48
CA THR A 176 8.46 -7.07 0.83
C THR A 176 9.36 -8.18 1.39
N LYS A 177 8.84 -8.99 2.31
CA LYS A 177 9.59 -10.12 2.89
C LYS A 177 9.96 -11.15 1.83
N THR A 178 9.02 -11.51 0.95
CA THR A 178 9.28 -12.46 -0.14
C THR A 178 10.37 -11.95 -1.08
N ILE A 179 10.32 -10.66 -1.45
CA ILE A 179 11.33 -10.03 -2.32
C ILE A 179 12.69 -9.99 -1.63
N ASP A 180 12.73 -9.76 -0.32
CA ASP A 180 13.96 -9.78 0.48
C ASP A 180 14.63 -11.14 0.49
N GLU A 181 13.86 -12.21 0.68
CA GLU A 181 14.38 -13.57 0.58
C GLU A 181 14.86 -13.90 -0.84
N MET A 182 14.09 -13.55 -1.88
CA MET A 182 14.51 -13.75 -3.28
C MET A 182 15.81 -13.00 -3.59
N ARG A 183 15.96 -11.77 -3.07
CA ARG A 183 17.18 -10.97 -3.22
C ARG A 183 18.37 -11.62 -2.51
N LYS A 184 18.19 -12.11 -1.29
CA LYS A 184 19.24 -12.85 -0.57
C LYS A 184 19.71 -14.07 -1.35
N LEU A 185 18.77 -14.87 -1.87
CA LEU A 185 19.07 -16.03 -2.70
C LEU A 185 19.80 -15.65 -3.98
N ALA A 186 19.30 -14.65 -4.71
CA ALA A 186 19.92 -14.19 -5.96
C ALA A 186 21.36 -13.70 -5.72
N PHE A 187 21.58 -12.90 -4.69
CA PHE A 187 22.88 -12.25 -4.49
C PHE A 187 23.90 -13.20 -3.92
N THR A 188 23.53 -14.02 -2.94
CA THR A 188 24.49 -14.94 -2.31
C THR A 188 24.78 -16.17 -3.16
N GLN A 189 23.76 -16.78 -3.77
CA GLN A 189 23.91 -18.09 -4.42
C GLN A 189 24.17 -17.99 -5.92
N ILE A 190 23.66 -16.96 -6.60
CA ILE A 190 23.76 -16.83 -8.05
C ILE A 190 24.83 -15.80 -8.43
N LEU A 191 24.72 -14.57 -7.93
CA LEU A 191 25.64 -13.48 -8.27
C LEU A 191 26.93 -13.48 -7.43
N LYS A 192 26.95 -14.19 -6.31
CA LYS A 192 28.07 -14.23 -5.33
C LYS A 192 28.49 -12.83 -4.85
N ILE A 193 27.49 -11.98 -4.61
CA ILE A 193 27.62 -10.64 -4.05
C ILE A 193 27.37 -10.72 -2.54
N GLU A 194 28.25 -10.11 -1.75
CA GLU A 194 28.02 -9.94 -0.31
C GLU A 194 26.94 -8.88 -0.07
N LEU A 195 25.91 -9.25 0.70
CA LEU A 195 24.86 -8.35 1.16
C LEU A 195 25.25 -7.71 2.51
N PRO A 196 24.91 -6.44 2.76
CA PRO A 196 24.99 -5.90 4.11
C PRO A 196 24.05 -6.71 5.02
N ALA A 197 24.52 -7.05 6.21
CA ALA A 197 23.73 -7.81 7.17
C ALA A 197 22.46 -7.03 7.55
N THR A 198 21.29 -7.56 7.21
CA THR A 198 20.02 -7.06 7.74
C THR A 198 19.98 -7.35 9.24
N PRO A 199 19.77 -6.35 10.12
CA PRO A 199 19.52 -6.63 11.53
C PRO A 199 18.26 -7.50 11.64
N ALA A 200 18.40 -8.65 12.29
CA ALA A 200 17.32 -9.62 12.46
C ALA A 200 16.11 -8.93 13.11
N THR A 201 15.01 -8.81 12.37
CA THR A 201 13.71 -8.49 12.97
C THR A 201 13.29 -9.71 13.78
N PRO A 202 12.99 -9.59 15.08
CA PRO A 202 12.50 -10.73 15.85
C PRO A 202 11.22 -11.22 15.20
N ALA A 203 11.16 -12.54 14.98
CA ALA A 203 9.98 -13.22 14.51
C ALA A 203 8.78 -12.77 15.36
N ALA A 204 7.68 -12.43 14.70
CA ALA A 204 6.40 -12.24 15.35
C ALA A 204 5.98 -13.61 15.93
N GLU A 205 6.41 -13.87 17.16
CA GLU A 205 5.86 -14.91 18.00
C GLU A 205 4.53 -14.40 18.57
N ASP A 206 3.47 -15.07 18.17
CA ASP A 206 2.31 -15.39 18.98
C ASP A 206 1.48 -14.20 19.55
N MET A 207 0.64 -13.62 18.68
CA MET A 207 -0.67 -13.13 19.15
C MET A 207 -1.69 -14.29 19.05
N ALA A 208 -1.48 -15.34 19.84
CA ALA A 208 -2.58 -16.16 20.32
C ALA A 208 -3.40 -15.30 21.29
N ALA A 209 -4.52 -14.79 20.81
CA ALA A 209 -5.56 -14.28 21.67
C ALA A 209 -5.96 -15.38 22.68
N PRO A 210 -5.90 -15.17 24.00
CA PRO A 210 -6.59 -16.07 24.89
C PRO A 210 -8.10 -15.89 24.64
N ALA A 211 -8.70 -16.95 24.11
CA ALA A 211 -10.13 -17.12 24.04
C ALA A 211 -10.74 -16.91 25.43
N ALA A 212 -11.93 -16.30 25.42
CA ALA A 212 -12.77 -16.14 26.58
C ALA A 212 -13.10 -17.51 27.20
N ASP A 213 -12.84 -17.65 28.50
CA ASP A 213 -13.53 -18.61 29.36
C ASP A 213 -14.44 -17.81 30.30
N ASP A 214 -15.73 -17.80 29.95
CA ASP A 214 -16.82 -17.40 30.84
C ASP A 214 -17.37 -18.66 31.54
N MET A 215 -17.71 -18.48 32.81
CA MET A 215 -18.56 -19.34 33.67
C MET A 215 -17.99 -20.66 34.24
N ALA A 216 -17.72 -20.66 35.55
CA ALA A 216 -18.63 -21.27 36.53
C ALA A 216 -18.16 -21.01 37.98
N ALA A 217 -18.97 -20.24 38.71
CA ALA A 217 -18.85 -20.06 40.15
C ALA A 217 -19.58 -21.18 40.92
N ALA A 218 -18.88 -21.72 41.93
CA ALA A 218 -19.35 -22.34 43.18
C ALA A 218 -20.16 -23.67 43.07
N PRO A 219 -20.35 -24.45 44.17
CA PRO A 219 -20.02 -24.20 45.59
C PRO A 219 -19.41 -25.40 46.37
N ALA A 220 -19.34 -25.24 47.72
CA ALA A 220 -18.94 -26.17 48.79
C ALA A 220 -17.45 -26.03 49.22
N ASP A 221 -17.08 -25.90 50.49
CA ASP A 221 -17.62 -26.58 51.67
C ASP A 221 -17.53 -25.76 52.96
N MET A 222 -18.40 -26.14 53.87
CA MET A 222 -18.68 -25.59 55.19
C MET A 222 -18.21 -26.62 56.22
N LYS A 223 -17.16 -26.33 56.98
CA LYS A 223 -16.92 -26.83 58.35
C LYS A 223 -15.67 -26.23 58.98
#